data_AF-A0A376YE02-F1
#
_entry.id   AF-A0A376YE02-F1
#
_cell.length_a   1.000
_cell.length_b   1.000
_cell.length_c   1.000
_cell.angle_alpha   90.00
_cell.angle_beta   90.00
_cell.angle_gamma   90.00
#
_symmetry.space_group_name_H-M   'P 1'
#
loop_
_entity.id
_entity.type
_entity.pdbx_description
1 polymer ?
#
loop_
_entity_poly.entity_id
_entity_poly.type
_entity_poly.pdbx_seq_one_letter_code
_entity_poly.pdbx_strand_id
1 'polypeptide(L)'
;MTLWAFLGLESACANTDVVENPERNVPIAVLGGTLGAAVIYIVSTNVIAGIVPNMELANSTAPFGLAFAQMFTPEVGKVIMALMVMSCCGSLLGWQFTIAPGV
;
A
#
# COMPACT_ATOMS: atom_id res chain seq x y z
N MET A 1 -12.33 -0.11 -6.24
CA MET A 1 -10.91 0.16 -5.93
C MET A 1 -10.40 -0.59 -4.71
N THR A 2 -11.19 -0.77 -3.64
CA THR A 2 -10.72 -1.45 -2.41
C THR A 2 -10.21 -2.88 -2.62
N LEU A 3 -10.80 -3.66 -3.53
CA LEU A 3 -10.32 -5.02 -3.85
C LEU A 3 -8.95 -5.04 -4.53
N TRP A 4 -8.64 -4.01 -5.33
CA TRP A 4 -7.34 -3.88 -5.98
C TRP A 4 -6.22 -3.61 -4.97
N ALA A 5 -6.57 -3.03 -3.82
CA ALA A 5 -5.65 -2.74 -2.73
C ALA A 5 -5.12 -4.01 -2.01
N PHE A 6 -5.77 -5.15 -2.23
CA PHE A 6 -5.36 -6.46 -1.70
C PHE A 6 -4.80 -7.39 -2.80
N LEU A 7 -4.60 -6.88 -4.02
CA LEU A 7 -3.94 -7.62 -5.10
C LEU A 7 -2.44 -7.72 -4.77
N GLY A 8 -1.87 -8.94 -4.73
CA GLY A 8 -0.49 -9.19 -4.32
C GLY A 8 -0.31 -10.13 -3.12
N LEU A 9 -1.42 -10.60 -2.51
CA LEU A 9 -1.37 -11.66 -1.49
C LEU A 9 -0.86 -12.99 -2.06
N GLU A 10 -1.17 -13.23 -3.33
CA GLU A 10 -0.68 -14.35 -4.11
C GLU A 10 0.85 -14.32 -4.32
N SER A 11 1.47 -13.14 -4.28
CA SER A 11 2.92 -12.99 -4.48
C SER A 11 3.72 -13.67 -3.38
N ALA A 12 3.18 -13.79 -2.16
CA ALA A 12 3.82 -14.57 -1.09
C ALA A 12 3.80 -16.08 -1.40
N CYS A 13 2.72 -16.58 -2.03
CA CYS A 13 2.63 -17.97 -2.47
C CYS A 13 3.49 -18.25 -3.70
N ALA A 14 3.60 -17.29 -4.63
CA ALA A 14 4.43 -17.43 -5.83
C ALA A 14 5.94 -17.53 -5.51
N ASN A 15 6.39 -16.99 -4.37
CA ASN A 15 7.79 -17.01 -3.93
C ASN A 15 8.06 -18.07 -2.84
N THR A 16 7.21 -19.09 -2.72
CA THR A 16 7.32 -20.13 -1.66
C THR A 16 8.67 -20.85 -1.68
N ASP A 17 9.27 -21.04 -2.85
CA ASP A 17 10.51 -21.81 -3.03
C ASP A 17 11.77 -21.14 -2.43
N VAL A 18 11.71 -19.83 -2.17
CA VAL A 18 12.81 -19.05 -1.58
C VAL A 18 12.57 -18.69 -0.11
N VAL A 19 11.43 -19.11 0.45
CA VAL A 19 11.03 -18.82 1.84
C VAL A 19 11.47 -19.98 2.73
N GLU A 20 12.17 -19.67 3.83
CA GLU A 20 12.52 -20.66 4.84
C GLU A 20 11.25 -21.18 5.54
N ASN A 21 11.12 -22.50 5.75
CA ASN A 21 9.93 -23.13 6.35
C ASN A 21 8.58 -22.67 5.74
N PRO A 22 8.35 -22.92 4.45
CA PRO A 22 7.24 -22.33 3.71
C PRO A 22 5.85 -22.70 4.25
N GLU A 23 5.66 -23.95 4.72
CA GLU A 23 4.39 -24.43 5.29
C GLU A 23 3.92 -23.58 6.49
N ARG A 24 4.85 -22.96 7.22
CA ARG A 24 4.54 -22.10 8.37
C ARG A 24 4.62 -20.62 8.00
N ASN A 25 5.67 -20.22 7.29
CA ASN A 25 5.98 -18.80 7.10
C ASN A 25 5.13 -18.15 6.01
N VAL A 26 4.75 -18.87 4.95
CA VAL A 26 3.88 -18.32 3.89
C VAL A 26 2.48 -18.01 4.42
N PRO A 27 1.78 -18.91 5.15
CA PRO A 27 0.47 -18.59 5.73
C PRO A 27 0.50 -17.40 6.70
N ILE A 28 1.55 -17.29 7.52
CA ILE A 28 1.72 -16.18 8.46
C ILE A 28 1.97 -14.87 7.72
N ALA A 29 2.80 -14.88 6.67
CA ALA A 29 3.09 -13.70 5.86
C ALA A 29 1.83 -13.19 5.12
N VAL A 30 1.06 -14.10 4.52
CA VAL A 30 -0.19 -13.75 3.82
C VAL A 30 -1.23 -13.18 4.79
N LEU A 31 -1.53 -13.89 5.88
CA LEU A 31 -2.54 -13.47 6.85
C LEU A 31 -2.11 -12.19 7.58
N GLY A 32 -0.85 -12.13 8.02
CA GLY A 32 -0.28 -10.96 8.69
C GLY A 32 -0.25 -9.73 7.79
N GLY A 33 0.18 -9.88 6.54
CA GLY A 33 0.18 -8.81 5.54
C GLY A 33 -1.23 -8.30 5.23
N THR A 34 -2.19 -9.22 5.03
CA THR A 34 -3.59 -8.86 4.76
C THR A 34 -4.21 -8.10 5.92
N LEU A 35 -4.08 -8.61 7.14
CA LEU A 35 -4.65 -7.99 8.33
C LEU A 35 -4.02 -6.63 8.62
N GLY A 36 -2.69 -6.53 8.50
CA GLY A 36 -1.98 -5.26 8.65
C GLY A 36 -2.46 -4.22 7.64
N ALA A 37 -2.54 -4.60 6.36
CA ALA A 37 -3.04 -3.73 5.30
C ALA A 37 -4.49 -3.30 5.54
N ALA A 38 -5.37 -4.23 5.95
CA ALA A 38 -6.77 -3.92 6.25
C ALA A 38 -6.91 -2.89 7.37
N VAL A 39 -6.17 -3.05 8.47
CA VAL A 39 -6.16 -2.10 9.58
C VAL A 39 -5.69 -0.72 9.12
N ILE A 40 -4.57 -0.67 8.39
CA ILE A 40 -4.01 0.60 7.89
C ILE A 40 -5.00 1.29 6.95
N TYR A 41 -5.63 0.56 6.02
CA TYR A 41 -6.60 1.14 5.09
C TYR A 41 -7.84 1.68 5.79
N ILE A 42 -8.39 0.94 6.74
CA ILE A 42 -9.57 1.38 7.49
C ILE A 42 -9.23 2.65 8.27
N VAL A 43 -8.15 2.64 9.04
CA VAL A 43 -7.76 3.79 9.88
C VAL A 43 -7.44 5.01 9.02
N SER A 44 -6.58 4.86 8.01
CA SER A 44 -6.16 5.99 7.16
C SER A 44 -7.33 6.61 6.40
N THR A 45 -8.25 5.80 5.85
CA THR A 45 -9.40 6.31 5.11
C THR A 45 -10.36 7.09 6.01
N ASN A 46 -10.60 6.60 7.24
CA ASN A 46 -11.44 7.30 8.22
C ASN A 46 -10.81 8.64 8.65
N VAL A 47 -9.49 8.67 8.89
CA VAL A 47 -8.77 9.89 9.26
C VAL A 47 -8.85 10.93 8.12
N ILE A 48 -8.61 10.53 6.87
CA ILE A 48 -8.64 11.45 5.73
C ILE A 48 -10.05 12.02 5.49
N ALA A 49 -11.08 11.17 5.57
CA ALA A 49 -12.47 11.61 5.43
C ALA A 49 -12.92 12.57 6.54
N GLY A 50 -12.28 12.51 7.72
CA GLY A 50 -12.50 13.46 8.81
C GLY A 50 -11.77 14.79 8.66
N ILE A 51 -10.70 14.86 7.86
CA ILE A 51 -9.87 16.06 7.68
C ILE A 51 -10.31 16.86 6.45
N VAL A 52 -10.57 16.19 5.31
CA VAL A 52 -10.81 16.85 4.02
C VAL A 52 -12.25 16.64 3.56
N PRO A 53 -12.94 17.67 3.05
CA PRO A 53 -14.28 17.51 2.48
C PRO A 53 -14.32 16.47 1.35
N ASN A 54 -15.33 15.59 1.37
CA ASN A 54 -15.46 14.48 0.41
C ASN A 54 -15.44 14.93 -1.07
N MET A 55 -15.98 16.12 -1.36
CA MET A 55 -15.98 16.70 -2.71
C MET A 55 -14.56 17.03 -3.22
N GLU A 56 -13.68 17.51 -2.34
CA GLU A 56 -12.28 17.78 -2.70
C GLU A 56 -11.48 16.49 -2.79
N LEU A 57 -11.74 15.51 -1.91
CA LEU A 57 -11.12 14.19 -1.98
C LEU A 57 -11.46 13.45 -3.28
N ALA A 58 -12.73 13.49 -3.70
CA ALA A 58 -13.19 12.81 -4.91
C ALA A 58 -12.57 13.36 -6.21
N ASN A 59 -12.20 14.65 -6.22
CA ASN A 59 -11.54 15.30 -7.36
C ASN A 59 -10.01 15.28 -7.26
N SER A 60 -9.45 14.80 -6.14
CA SER A 60 -8.00 14.77 -5.93
C SER A 60 -7.38 13.50 -6.48
N THR A 61 -6.31 13.66 -7.27
CA THR A 61 -5.47 12.53 -7.73
C THR A 61 -4.49 12.04 -6.66
N ALA A 62 -4.36 12.77 -5.54
CA ALA A 62 -3.45 12.45 -4.44
C ALA A 62 -4.10 12.76 -3.07
N PRO A 63 -5.09 11.97 -2.64
CA PRO A 63 -5.88 12.27 -1.43
C PRO A 63 -5.04 12.31 -0.14
N PHE A 64 -4.03 11.44 0.00
CA PHE A 64 -3.10 11.49 1.13
C PHE A 64 -2.24 12.76 1.12
N GLY A 65 -1.69 13.14 -0.04
CA GLY A 65 -0.89 14.37 -0.17
C GLY A 65 -1.71 15.61 0.16
N LEU A 66 -2.97 15.65 -0.28
CA LEU A 66 -3.93 16.71 0.03
C LEU A 66 -4.25 16.78 1.52
N ALA A 67 -4.51 15.63 2.17
CA ALA A 67 -4.79 15.59 3.61
C ALA A 67 -3.62 16.11 4.45
N PHE A 68 -2.39 15.70 4.15
CA PHE A 68 -1.19 16.18 4.87
C PHE A 68 -0.87 17.66 4.58
N ALA A 69 -1.16 18.14 3.37
CA ALA A 69 -1.04 19.56 3.05
C ALA A 69 -2.02 20.43 3.86
N GLN A 70 -3.24 19.94 4.07
CA GLN A 70 -4.28 20.60 4.88
C GLN A 70 -3.98 20.52 6.38
N MET A 71 -3.40 19.41 6.86
CA MET A 71 -3.13 19.19 8.29
C MET A 71 -1.89 19.93 8.80
N PHE A 72 -0.87 20.13 7.96
CA PHE A 72 0.37 20.80 8.34
C PHE A 72 0.66 22.01 7.44
N THR A 73 1.37 21.77 6.34
CA THR A 73 1.73 22.79 5.35
C THR A 73 1.83 22.16 3.96
N PRO A 74 1.69 22.95 2.88
CA PRO A 74 1.80 22.46 1.51
C PRO A 74 3.13 21.75 1.20
N GLU A 75 4.23 22.19 1.81
CA GLU A 75 5.55 21.57 1.61
C GLU A 75 5.61 20.16 2.18
N VAL A 76 4.99 19.91 3.34
CA VAL A 76 4.87 18.55 3.92
C VAL A 76 4.06 17.65 2.98
N GLY A 77 2.97 18.16 2.41
CA GLY A 77 2.18 17.43 1.41
C GLY A 77 3.02 16.96 0.22
N LYS A 78 3.90 17.81 -0.32
CA LYS A 78 4.80 17.47 -1.43
C LYS A 78 5.81 16.37 -1.03
N VAL A 79 6.37 16.44 0.18
CA VAL A 79 7.28 15.40 0.68
C VAL A 79 6.58 14.05 0.76
N ILE A 80 5.36 14.00 1.30
CA ILE A 80 4.56 12.77 1.37
C ILE A 80 4.23 12.24 -0.03
N MET A 81 3.91 13.12 -0.99
CA MET A 81 3.71 12.72 -2.39
C MET A 81 4.97 12.09 -3.00
N ALA A 82 6.16 12.63 -2.73
CA ALA A 82 7.41 12.04 -3.19
C ALA A 82 7.65 10.64 -2.58
N LEU A 83 7.35 10.44 -1.30
CA LEU A 83 7.43 9.12 -0.65
C LEU A 83 6.44 8.13 -1.27
N MET A 84 5.22 8.56 -1.62
CA MET A 84 4.25 7.72 -2.32
C MET A 84 4.76 7.28 -3.69
N VAL A 85 5.41 8.17 -4.44
CA VAL A 85 6.05 7.80 -5.72
C VAL A 85 7.13 6.75 -5.52
N MET A 86 7.99 6.90 -4.50
CA MET A 86 9.00 5.88 -4.18
C MET A 86 8.38 4.53 -3.79
N SER A 87 7.26 4.55 -3.06
CA SER A 87 6.52 3.33 -2.73
C SER A 87 5.98 2.62 -3.98
N CYS A 88 5.44 3.37 -4.96
CA CYS A 88 5.02 2.81 -6.24
C CYS A 88 6.18 2.16 -7.01
N CYS A 89 7.36 2.80 -7.02
CA CYS A 89 8.56 2.22 -7.62
C CYS A 89 8.96 0.90 -6.94
N GLY A 90 8.91 0.84 -5.61
CA GLY A 90 9.17 -0.37 -4.84
C GLY A 90 8.19 -1.50 -5.19
N SER A 91 6.89 -1.18 -5.28
CA SER A 91 5.87 -2.15 -5.71
C SER A 91 6.14 -2.65 -7.13
N LEU A 92 6.51 -1.76 -8.07
CA LEU A 92 6.80 -2.14 -9.45
C LEU A 92 7.95 -3.16 -9.51
N LEU A 93 9.03 -2.91 -8.77
CA LEU A 93 10.18 -3.81 -8.67
C LEU A 93 9.81 -5.14 -8.01
N GLY A 94 9.03 -5.13 -6.93
CA GLY A 94 8.56 -6.34 -6.26
C GLY A 94 7.74 -7.26 -7.17
N TRP A 95 6.88 -6.67 -8.01
CA TRP A 95 6.13 -7.43 -9.02
C TRP A 95 7.04 -8.02 -10.10
N GLN A 96 8.13 -7.34 -10.49
CA GLN A 96 9.11 -7.91 -11.43
C GLN A 96 9.77 -9.18 -10.88
N PHE A 97 10.10 -9.23 -9.59
CA PHE A 97 10.68 -10.42 -8.96
C PHE A 97 9.70 -11.59 -8.87
N THR A 98 8.39 -11.31 -8.80
CA THR A 98 7.36 -12.36 -8.76
C THR A 98 7.14 -13.02 -10.13
N ILE A 99 7.39 -12.31 -11.23
CA ILE A 99 7.20 -12.83 -12.61
C ILE A 99 8.47 -13.38 -13.25
N ALA A 100 9.65 -13.10 -12.69
CA ALA A 100 10.91 -13.61 -13.22
C ALA A 100 10.94 -15.14 -13.04
N PRO A 101 11.04 -15.94 -14.12
CA PRO A 101 11.27 -17.37 -14.00
C PRO A 101 12.63 -17.57 -13.33
N GLY A 102 12.68 -18.44 -12.32
CA GLY A 102 13.89 -18.68 -11.50
C GLY A 102 15.15 -18.86 -12.33
N VAL A 103 16.20 -18.14 -11.92
CA VAL A 103 17.57 -18.67 -11.91
C VAL A 103 17.74 -19.55 -10.68
#